data_AF-A0A6C0HTF9-F1
#
_entry.id   AF-A0A6C0HTF9-F1
#
_cell.length_a   1.000
_cell.length_b   1.000
_cell.length_c   1.000
_cell.angle_alpha   90.00
_cell.angle_beta   90.00
_cell.angle_gamma   90.00
#
_symmetry.space_group_name_H-M   'P 1'
#
loop_
_entity.id
_entity.type
_entity.pdbx_description
1 polymer ?
#
loop_
_entity_poly.entity_id
_entity_poly.type
_entity_poly.pdbx_seq_one_letter_code
_entity_poly.pdbx_strand_id
1 'polypeptide(L)' 'MFLRTFLRHNVLNNSILLFVILFSIIHFTKPNLVYNKDGSFRNFGVGFRDKTIVSIWVVSIILAILSYIFVSYFSYSI' A
#
# COMPACT_ATOMS: atom_id res chain seq x y z
N MET A 1 21.93 -4.91 -16.90
CA MET A 1 21.75 -6.38 -17.10
C MET A 1 21.39 -7.08 -15.80
N PHE A 2 22.19 -6.95 -14.72
CA PHE A 2 21.97 -7.63 -13.43
C PHE A 2 20.65 -7.28 -12.71
N LEU A 3 20.27 -5.99 -12.68
CA LEU A 3 18.99 -5.52 -12.09
C LEU A 3 17.76 -6.17 -12.74
N ARG A 4 17.80 -6.39 -14.05
CA ARG A 4 16.69 -7.01 -14.81
C ARG A 4 16.52 -8.49 -14.41
N THR A 5 17.63 -9.22 -14.28
CA THR A 5 17.62 -10.61 -13.84
C THR A 5 17.11 -10.75 -12.40
N PHE A 6 17.51 -9.83 -11.52
CA PHE A 6 17.08 -9.84 -10.12
C PHE A 6 15.57 -9.53 -9.97
N LEU A 7 15.05 -8.58 -10.75
CA LEU A 7 13.63 -8.24 -10.78
C LEU A 7 12.76 -9.43 -11.25
N ARG A 8 13.24 -10.17 -12.25
CA ARG A 8 12.53 -11.30 -12.84
C ARG A 8 12.57 -12.56 -11.97
N HIS A 9 13.67 -12.80 -11.25
CA HIS A 9 13.83 -14.00 -10.46
C HIS A 9 13.07 -13.94 -9.12
N ASN A 10 12.90 -12.74 -8.54
CA ASN A 10 12.33 -12.54 -7.21
C ASN A 10 11.13 -11.57 -7.21
N VAL A 11 10.19 -11.74 -8.15
CA VAL A 11 9.00 -10.88 -8.32
C VAL A 11 8.21 -10.74 -7.01
N LEU A 12 8.05 -11.84 -6.26
CA LEU A 12 7.29 -11.89 -5.00
C LEU A 12 7.97 -11.06 -3.90
N ASN A 13 9.27 -11.28 -3.67
CA ASN A 13 10.03 -10.54 -2.66
C ASN A 13 10.06 -9.03 -2.96
N ASN A 14 10.25 -8.66 -4.24
CA ASN A 14 10.25 -7.27 -4.65
C ASN A 14 8.87 -6.61 -4.49
N SER A 15 7.78 -7.37 -4.70
CA SER A 15 6.40 -6.89 -4.47
C SER A 15 6.14 -6.61 -2.99
N ILE A 16 6.59 -7.51 -2.10
CA ILE A 16 6.47 -7.34 -0.65
C ILE A 16 7.27 -6.12 -0.19
N LEU A 17 8.50 -5.97 -0.68
CA LEU A 17 9.36 -4.83 -0.34
C LEU A 17 8.74 -3.49 -0.79
N LEU A 18 8.21 -3.43 -2.02
CA LEU A 18 7.50 -2.26 -2.52
C LEU A 18 6.28 -1.93 -1.67
N PHE A 19 5.47 -2.94 -1.32
CA PHE A 19 4.31 -2.78 -0.45
C PHE A 19 4.69 -2.20 0.91
N VAL A 20 5.74 -2.73 1.56
CA VAL A 20 6.19 -2.26 2.88
C VAL A 20 6.63 -0.80 2.83
N ILE A 21 7.35 -0.39 1.79
CA ILE A 21 7.78 1.00 1.61
C ILE A 21 6.56 1.92 1.45
N LEU A 22 5.65 1.61 0.53
CA LEU A 22 4.45 2.41 0.27
C LEU A 22 3.56 2.49 1.50
N PHE A 23 3.35 1.37 2.19
CA PHE A 23 2.55 1.32 3.40
C PHE A 23 3.18 2.12 4.55
N SER A 24 4.51 2.07 4.69
CA SER A 24 5.23 2.91 5.66
C SER A 24 5.06 4.40 5.34
N ILE A 25 5.17 4.80 4.07
CA ILE A 25 4.95 6.20 3.65
C ILE A 25 3.53 6.67 4.02
N ILE A 26 2.52 5.83 3.83
CA ILE A 26 1.14 6.14 4.24
C ILE A 26 1.05 6.33 5.77
N HIS A 27 1.72 5.48 6.55
CA HIS A 27 1.77 5.61 8.00
C HIS A 27 2.52 6.87 8.48
N PHE A 28 3.57 7.30 7.77
CA PHE A 28 4.31 8.52 8.10
C PHE A 28 3.54 9.80 7.71
N THR A 29 2.93 9.81 6.52
CA THR A 29 2.17 10.96 6.02
C THR A 29 0.83 11.14 6.74
N LYS A 30 0.34 10.10 7.42
CA LYS A 30 -0.93 10.08 8.17
C LYS A 30 -2.05 10.82 7.42
N PRO A 31 -2.42 10.37 6.20
CA PRO A 31 -3.38 11.10 5.40
C PRO A 31 -4.69 11.28 6.15
N ASN A 32 -5.29 12.48 6.06
CA ASN A 32 -6.58 12.84 6.67
C ASN A 32 -7.76 11.92 6.25
N LEU A 33 -7.54 11.07 5.24
CA LEU A 33 -8.47 10.08 4.74
C LEU A 33 -8.51 8.81 5.61
N VAL A 34 -7.50 8.54 6.42
CA VAL A 34 -7.42 7.35 7.30
C VAL A 34 -7.08 7.73 8.74
N TYR A 35 -6.43 8.87 8.94
CA TYR A 35 -6.05 9.38 10.26
C TYR A 35 -6.87 10.62 10.62
N ASN A 36 -7.16 10.77 11.90
CA ASN A 36 -7.63 12.03 12.46
C ASN A 36 -6.47 13.02 12.61
N LYS A 37 -6.79 14.31 12.79
CA LYS A 37 -5.80 15.37 13.05
C LYS A 37 -4.91 15.06 14.26
N ASP A 38 -5.42 14.29 15.20
CA ASP A 38 -4.74 13.89 16.43
C ASP A 38 -3.82 12.66 16.22
N GLY A 39 -3.77 12.13 14.99
CA GLY A 39 -2.97 10.95 14.64
C GLY A 39 -3.59 9.60 15.04
N SER A 40 -4.78 9.60 15.64
CA SER A 40 -5.56 8.38 15.87
C SER A 40 -6.12 7.83 14.56
N PHE A 41 -6.27 6.51 14.48
CA PHE A 41 -6.96 5.89 13.36
C PHE A 41 -8.42 6.33 13.36
N ARG A 42 -8.92 6.68 12.19
CA ARG A 42 -10.32 7.07 12.04
C ARG A 42 -11.19 5.81 12.11
N ASN A 43 -12.12 5.79 13.08
CA ASN A 43 -12.95 4.62 13.34
C ASN A 43 -13.85 4.29 12.15
N PHE A 44 -13.90 3.00 11.79
CA PHE A 44 -14.79 2.49 10.76
C PHE A 44 -16.25 2.50 11.25
N GLY A 45 -17.16 3.01 10.43
CA GLY A 45 -18.60 2.90 10.68
C GLY A 45 -19.46 3.89 9.89
N VAL A 46 -20.76 3.65 9.84
CA VAL A 46 -21.76 4.58 9.31
C VAL A 46 -22.30 5.46 10.44
N GLY A 47 -22.28 6.78 10.28
CA GLY A 47 -22.76 7.74 11.29
C GLY A 47 -22.09 9.12 11.23
N PHE A 48 -22.88 10.15 11.50
CA PHE A 48 -22.61 11.58 11.29
C PHE A 48 -21.35 12.11 12.00
N ARG A 49 -20.51 12.81 11.22
CA ARG A 49 -19.23 13.45 11.55
C ARG A 49 -18.07 12.46 11.79
N ASP A 50 -17.07 12.57 10.90
CA ASP A 50 -15.74 11.99 11.01
C ASP A 50 -15.59 10.46 11.05
N LYS A 51 -16.53 9.69 10.50
CA LYS A 51 -16.28 8.27 10.19
C LYS A 51 -15.75 8.08 8.77
N THR A 52 -14.78 7.20 8.59
CA THR A 52 -14.33 6.76 7.27
C THR A 52 -14.94 5.42 6.94
N ILE A 53 -15.48 5.34 5.73
CA ILE A 53 -15.98 4.09 5.13
C ILE A 53 -14.80 3.18 4.77
N VAL A 54 -13.59 3.73 4.68
CA VAL A 54 -12.39 3.01 4.29
C VAL A 54 -11.56 2.72 5.52
N SER A 55 -11.40 1.44 5.81
CA SER A 55 -10.55 0.96 6.87
C SER A 55 -9.12 0.75 6.39
N ILE A 56 -8.14 0.81 7.30
CA ILE A 56 -6.72 0.61 6.97
C ILE A 56 -6.44 -0.75 6.31
N TRP A 57 -7.23 -1.78 6.67
CA TRP A 57 -7.10 -3.14 6.16
C TRP A 57 -7.58 -3.27 4.71
N VAL A 58 -8.62 -2.52 4.31
CA VAL A 58 -9.02 -2.47 2.90
C VAL A 58 -7.96 -1.76 2.06
N VAL A 59 -7.38 -0.67 2.59
CA VAL A 59 -6.27 0.05 1.92
C VAL A 59 -5.06 -0.86 1.77
N SER A 60 -4.70 -1.64 2.80
CA SER A 60 -3.53 -2.52 2.74
C SER A 60 -3.70 -3.64 1.71
N ILE A 61 -4.88 -4.25 1.62
CA ILE A 61 -5.18 -5.28 0.61
C ILE A 61 -5.06 -4.71 -0.81
N ILE A 62 -5.68 -3.56 -1.07
CA ILE A 62 -5.61 -2.90 -2.39
C ILE A 62 -4.16 -2.56 -2.74
N LEU A 63 -3.41 -1.99 -1.79
CA LEU A 63 -2.03 -1.59 -2.01
C LEU A 63 -1.10 -2.79 -2.26
N ALA A 64 -1.36 -3.93 -1.61
CA ALA A 64 -0.63 -5.17 -1.84
C ALA A 64 -0.88 -5.72 -3.25
N ILE A 65 -2.15 -5.75 -3.70
CA ILE A 65 -2.52 -6.17 -5.06
C ILE A 65 -1.88 -5.25 -6.10
N LEU A 66 -1.97 -3.93 -5.91
CA LEU A 66 -1.35 -2.96 -6.82
C LEU A 66 0.18 -3.11 -6.87
N SER A 67 0.83 -3.34 -5.73
CA SER A 67 2.28 -3.56 -5.68
C SER A 67 2.69 -4.81 -6.46
N TYR A 68 1.94 -5.90 -6.33
CA TYR A 68 2.19 -7.12 -7.10
C TYR A 68 1.99 -6.91 -8.60
N ILE A 69 0.89 -6.30 -9.01
CA ILE A 69 0.61 -6.02 -10.43
C ILE A 69 1.69 -5.11 -11.01
N PHE A 70 2.10 -4.07 -10.28
CA PHE A 70 3.13 -3.14 -10.71
C PHE A 70 4.47 -3.84 -10.95
N VAL A 71 4.95 -4.64 -9.99
CA VAL A 71 6.22 -5.36 -10.12
C VAL A 71 6.14 -6.45 -11.20
N SER A 72 5.00 -7.14 -11.31
CA SER A 72 4.77 -8.14 -12.35
C SER A 72 4.79 -7.54 -13.75
N TYR A 73 4.07 -6.42 -13.95
CA TYR A 73 4.07 -5.68 -15.21
C TYR A 73 5.47 -5.19 -15.59
N PHE A 74 6.18 -4.58 -14.63
CA PHE A 74 7.54 -4.11 -14.86
C PHE A 74 8.50 -5.25 -15.20
N SER A 75 8.35 -6.42 -14.55
CA SER A 75 9.15 -7.60 -14.85
C SER A 75 8.84 -8.22 -16.22
N TYR A 76 7.62 -8.10 -16.73
CA TYR A 76 7.26 -8.59 -18.07
C TYR A 76 7.71 -7.65 -19.18
N SER A 77 7.70 -6.34 -18.93
CA SER A 77 8.08 -5.31 -19.91
C SER A 77 9.59 -5.20 -20.17
N ILE A 78 10.44 -5.92 -19.43
CA ILE A 78 11.90 -5.74 -19.37
C ILE A 78 12.67 -6.94 -19.89
#